data_AF-A0A533Q7I5-F1
#
_entry.id   AF-A0A533Q7I5-F1
#
_cell.length_a   1.000
_cell.length_b   1.000
_cell.length_c   1.000
_cell.angle_alpha   90.00
_cell.angle_beta   90.00
_cell.angle_gamma   90.00
#
_symmetry.space_group_name_H-M   'P 1'
#
loop_
_entity.id
_entity.type
_entity.pdbx_description
1 polymer ?
#
loop_
_entity_poly.entity_id
_entity_poly.type
_entity_poly.pdbx_seq_one_letter_code
_entity_poly.pdbx_strand_id
1 'polypeptide(L)'
;MKTLKKKPIQIYIDIGQDTLLDALSRRRGISKAAIIRECIEKMLREIPVKEDPAMELMGMGGSGKGDVAEQHDRYLMKYTTTGKK
;
A
#
# COMPACT_ATOMS: atom_id res chain seq x y z
N MET A 1 -0.49 18.14 -17.07
CA MET A 1 0.08 17.50 -15.87
C MET A 1 0.33 16.04 -16.19
N LYS A 2 1.58 15.53 -16.11
CA LYS A 2 1.85 14.10 -16.39
C LYS A 2 1.15 13.26 -15.33
N THR A 3 0.19 12.45 -15.73
CA THR A 3 -0.45 11.46 -14.87
C THR A 3 0.62 10.45 -14.44
N LEU A 4 1.04 10.50 -13.17
CA LEU A 4 1.89 9.45 -12.62
C LEU A 4 1.06 8.15 -12.62
N LYS A 5 1.45 7.15 -13.41
CA LYS A 5 0.84 5.81 -13.40
C LYS A 5 1.20 5.09 -12.09
N LYS A 6 0.61 5.52 -10.97
CA LYS A 6 0.75 4.90 -9.65
C LYS A 6 -0.64 4.59 -9.11
N LYS A 7 -0.83 3.39 -8.56
CA LYS A 7 -2.05 3.03 -7.84
C LYS A 7 -1.85 3.34 -6.35
N PRO A 8 -2.80 4.00 -5.67
CA PRO A 8 -2.71 4.18 -4.23
C PRO A 8 -2.91 2.83 -3.54
N ILE A 9 -2.17 2.62 -2.47
CA ILE A 9 -2.25 1.41 -1.64
C ILE A 9 -2.20 1.88 -0.19
N GLN A 10 -3.13 1.39 0.62
CA GLN A 10 -3.13 1.57 2.06
C GLN A 10 -2.63 0.30 2.73
N ILE A 11 -1.65 0.44 3.60
CA ILE A 11 -1.07 -0.65 4.39
C ILE A 11 -0.99 -0.19 5.84
N TYR A 12 -1.24 -1.13 6.75
CA TYR A 12 -0.85 -0.97 8.15
C TYR A 12 0.57 -1.48 8.30
N ILE A 13 1.38 -0.74 9.06
CA ILE A 13 2.76 -1.09 9.40
C ILE A 13 2.93 -0.98 10.92
N ASP A 14 3.87 -1.73 11.47
CA ASP A 14 4.15 -1.68 12.90
C ASP A 14 4.76 -0.34 13.32
N ILE A 15 4.54 0.07 14.57
CA ILE A 15 5.10 1.31 15.14
C ILE A 15 6.64 1.33 15.01
N GLY A 16 7.28 0.17 15.21
CA GLY A 16 8.72 0.04 15.01
C GLY A 16 9.15 0.27 13.56
N GLN A 17 8.37 -0.20 12.59
CA GLN A 17 8.63 0.03 11.16
C GLN A 17 8.48 1.51 10.79
N ASP A 18 7.45 2.18 11.30
CA ASP A 18 7.27 3.62 11.07
C ASP A 18 8.43 4.45 11.64
N THR A 19 8.86 4.12 12.85
CA THR A 19 10.01 4.77 13.51
C THR A 19 11.30 4.61 12.71
N LEU A 20 11.54 3.40 12.19
CA LEU A 20 12.72 3.12 11.34
C LEU A 20 12.63 3.84 9.99
N LEU A 21 11.45 3.88 9.38
CA LEU A 21 11.21 4.63 8.13
C LEU A 21 11.45 6.12 8.33
N ASP A 22 11.07 6.70 9.47
CA ASP A 22 11.34 8.09 9.81
C ASP A 22 12.85 8.37 9.91
N ALA A 23 13.58 7.53 10.64
CA ALA A 23 15.02 7.67 10.78
C ALA A 23 15.73 7.56 9.42
N LEU A 24 15.33 6.59 8.59
CA LEU A 24 15.87 6.40 7.25
C LEU A 24 15.53 7.55 6.30
N SER A 25 14.30 8.07 6.38
CA SER A 25 13.85 9.22 5.59
C SER A 25 14.71 10.45 5.87
N ARG A 26 14.94 10.76 7.14
CA ARG A 26 15.81 11.88 7.57
C ARG A 26 17.25 11.68 7.15
N ARG A 27 17.78 10.46 7.33
CA ARG A 27 19.18 10.14 6.99
C ARG A 27 19.45 10.23 5.48
N ARG A 28 18.49 9.82 4.64
CA ARG A 28 18.66 9.76 3.17
C ARG A 28 18.12 10.97 2.43
N GLY A 29 17.35 11.85 3.09
CA GLY A 29 16.75 13.02 2.47
C GLY A 29 15.64 12.69 1.45
N ILE A 30 15.02 11.51 1.56
CA ILE A 30 13.92 11.07 0.68
C ILE A 30 12.69 10.70 1.50
N SER A 31 11.50 10.81 0.92
CA SER A 31 10.24 10.48 1.62
C SER A 31 10.17 9.01 2.07
N LYS A 32 9.47 8.71 3.17
CA LYS A 32 9.11 7.34 3.58
C LYS A 32 8.53 6.52 2.42
N ALA A 33 7.65 7.13 1.62
CA ALA A 33 7.04 6.47 0.47
C ALA A 33 8.04 6.11 -0.65
N ALA A 34 9.12 6.88 -0.80
CA ALA A 34 10.19 6.53 -1.74
C ALA A 34 10.98 5.33 -1.25
N ILE A 35 11.30 5.29 0.06
CA ILE A 35 11.97 4.14 0.70
C ILE A 35 11.12 2.87 0.56
N ILE A 36 9.82 2.95 0.86
CA ILE A 36 8.89 1.82 0.71
C ILE A 36 8.90 1.30 -0.73
N ARG A 37 8.85 2.19 -1.73
CA ARG A 37 8.92 1.79 -3.14
C ARG A 37 10.26 1.14 -3.49
N GLU A 38 11.39 1.66 -3.03
CA GLU A 38 12.71 1.04 -3.22
C GLU A 38 12.79 -0.36 -2.62
N CYS A 39 12.23 -0.55 -1.41
CA CYS A 39 12.16 -1.86 -0.77
C CYS A 39 11.30 -2.85 -1.56
N ILE A 40 10.13 -2.43 -2.04
CA ILE A 40 9.25 -3.25 -2.88
C ILE A 40 9.99 -3.65 -4.17
N GLU A 41 10.61 -2.70 -4.86
CA GLU A 41 11.37 -2.96 -6.09
C GLU A 41 12.53 -3.95 -5.85
N LYS A 42 13.25 -3.79 -4.74
CA LYS A 42 14.33 -4.72 -4.37
C LYS A 42 13.79 -6.13 -4.12
N MET A 43 12.73 -6.26 -3.33
CA MET A 43 12.10 -7.54 -3.03
C MET A 43 11.56 -8.22 -4.29
N LEU A 44 10.90 -7.49 -5.19
CA LEU A 44 10.38 -8.04 -6.45
C LEU A 44 11.47 -8.49 -7.42
N ARG A 45 12.68 -7.90 -7.36
CA ARG A 45 13.83 -8.37 -8.14
C ARG A 45 14.41 -9.67 -7.59
N GLU A 46 14.30 -9.89 -6.29
CA GLU A 46 14.84 -11.06 -5.60
C GLU A 46 13.87 -12.26 -5.64
N ILE A 47 12.56 -12.03 -5.83
CA ILE A 47 11.55 -13.08 -5.97
C ILE A 47 11.39 -13.46 -7.46
N PRO A 48 11.64 -14.71 -7.87
CA PRO A 48 11.28 -15.17 -9.20
C PRO A 48 9.75 -15.23 -9.32
N VAL A 49 9.15 -14.17 -9.88
CA VAL A 49 7.69 -14.01 -10.10
C VAL A 49 7.07 -15.16 -10.92
N LYS A 50 7.89 -15.99 -11.56
CA LYS A 50 7.48 -17.00 -12.55
C LYS A 50 7.11 -18.37 -11.96
N GLU A 51 7.36 -18.62 -10.66
CA GLU A 51 7.31 -19.99 -10.11
C GLU A 51 6.32 -20.21 -8.97
N ASP A 52 5.48 -19.23 -8.61
CA ASP A 52 4.50 -19.40 -7.52
C ASP A 52 3.06 -19.46 -8.05
N PRO A 53 2.45 -20.65 -8.19
CA PRO A 53 1.03 -20.82 -8.52
C PRO A 53 0.07 -20.08 -7.59
N ALA A 54 0.47 -19.77 -6.35
CA ALA A 54 -0.36 -18.99 -5.42
C ALA A 54 -0.50 -17.52 -5.86
N MET A 55 0.42 -16.99 -6.67
CA MET A 55 0.31 -15.65 -7.25
C MET A 55 -0.82 -15.56 -8.29
N GLU A 56 -1.20 -16.67 -8.94
CA GLU A 56 -2.38 -16.71 -9.82
C GLU A 56 -3.69 -16.62 -9.03
N LEU A 57 -3.66 -17.01 -7.75
CA LEU A 57 -4.81 -16.99 -6.85
C LEU A 57 -4.95 -15.64 -6.10
N MET A 58 -3.90 -14.81 -6.07
CA MET A 58 -3.93 -13.46 -5.48
C MET A 58 -4.76 -12.51 -6.35
N GLY A 59 -6.06 -12.48 -6.07
CA GLY A 59 -7.06 -11.68 -6.81
C GLY A 59 -8.48 -12.24 -6.68
N MET A 60 -8.65 -13.45 -6.13
CA MET A 60 -9.96 -14.12 -6.00
C MET A 60 -10.81 -13.60 -4.83
N GLY A 61 -10.25 -12.76 -3.96
CA GLY A 61 -10.99 -12.08 -2.89
C GLY A 61 -11.86 -10.95 -3.44
N GLY A 62 -13.05 -11.28 -3.95
CA GLY A 62 -13.97 -10.32 -4.57
C GLY A 62 -14.87 -9.61 -3.56
N SER A 63 -14.44 -8.47 -3.02
CA SER A 63 -15.35 -7.55 -2.31
C SER A 63 -16.31 -6.80 -3.27
N GLY A 64 -16.11 -6.95 -4.59
CA GLY A 64 -16.79 -6.18 -5.64
C GLY A 64 -16.28 -4.74 -5.77
N LYS A 65 -15.29 -4.33 -4.99
CA LYS A 65 -14.78 -2.95 -4.95
C LYS A 65 -13.30 -2.90 -5.25
N GLY A 66 -12.95 -2.40 -6.44
CA GLY A 66 -11.57 -2.24 -6.91
C GLY A 66 -10.94 -0.88 -6.58
N ASP A 67 -11.71 0.04 -6.02
CA ASP A 67 -11.35 1.44 -5.77
C ASP A 67 -11.14 1.74 -4.28
N VAL A 68 -11.03 0.71 -3.43
CA VAL A 68 -11.01 0.87 -1.96
C VAL A 68 -9.86 1.77 -1.50
N ALA A 69 -8.68 1.63 -2.10
CA ALA A 69 -7.53 2.48 -1.78
C ALA A 69 -7.64 3.91 -2.37
N GLU A 70 -8.40 4.08 -3.47
CA GLU A 70 -8.63 5.39 -4.10
C GLU A 70 -9.74 6.18 -3.39
N GLN A 71 -10.77 5.49 -2.91
CA GLN A 71 -11.97 6.08 -2.31
C GLN A 71 -12.09 5.75 -0.83
N HIS A 72 -10.96 5.51 -0.17
CA HIS A 72 -10.91 5.09 1.24
C HIS A 72 -11.72 6.02 2.14
N ASP A 73 -11.54 7.34 2.01
CA ASP A 73 -12.25 8.34 2.82
C ASP A 73 -13.78 8.28 2.62
N ARG A 74 -14.23 8.06 1.37
CA ARG A 74 -15.65 7.85 1.05
C ARG A 74 -16.20 6.61 1.75
N TYR A 75 -15.43 5.52 1.76
CA TYR A 75 -15.84 4.30 2.45
C TYR A 75 -15.88 4.49 3.96
N LEU A 76 -14.87 5.14 4.56
CA LEU A 76 -14.85 5.40 6.01
C LEU A 76 -16.01 6.29 6.46
N MET A 77 -16.34 7.35 5.73
CA MET A 77 -17.46 8.24 6.06
C MET A 77 -18.82 7.53 6.12
N LYS A 78 -19.02 6.49 5.29
CA LYS A 78 -20.26 5.69 5.28
C LYS A 78 -20.44 4.90 6.58
N TYR A 79 -19.35 4.49 7.24
CA TYR A 79 -19.42 3.72 8.48
C TYR A 79 -19.52 4.61 9.72
N THR A 80 -18.93 5.81 9.72
CA THR A 80 -18.97 6.72 10.88
C THR A 80 -20.34 7.38 11.11
N THR A 81 -21.17 7.49 10.08
CA THR A 81 -22.53 8.05 10.18
C THR A 81 -23.59 7.05 10.69
N THR A 82 -23.27 5.75 10.71
CA THR A 82 -24.24 4.71 11.11
C THR A 82 -24.23 4.43 12.63
N GLY A 83 -23.28 4.99 13.38
CA GLY A 83 -23.14 4.82 14.83
C GLY A 83 -23.87 5.84 15.71
N LYS A 84 -24.69 6.74 15.13
CA LYS A 84 -25.59 7.64 15.89
C LYS A 84 -27.03 7.21 15.70
N LYS A 85 -27.46 6.20 16.44
CA LYS A 85 -28.87 5.98 16.80
C LYS A 85 -28.94 5.58 18.26
#